data_AF-A0A960ZZS4-F1
#
_entry.id   AF-A0A960ZZS4-F1
#
_cell.length_a   1.000
_cell.length_b   1.000
_cell.length_c   1.000
_cell.angle_alpha   90.00
_cell.angle_beta   90.00
_cell.angle_gamma   90.00
#
_symmetry.space_group_name_H-M   'P 1'
#
loop_
_entity.id
_entity.type
_entity.pdbx_description
1 polymer ?
#
loop_
_entity_poly.entity_id
_entity_poly.type
_entity_poly.pdbx_seq_one_letter_code
_entity_poly.pdbx_strand_id
1 'polypeptide(L)'
;MNPDQGYAMQASLKKMLEDYLRGHWKIKTARYFVSEKEVEWIALHKLIRNSLRDQGHTKELEIEWERIGLDLVAIFKHGRIFSQTIAIAMLPQAIEGKWVFGYFSLVEVE
;
A
#
# COMPACT_ATOMS: atom_id res chain seq x y z
N MET A 1 2.60 20.32 9.66
CA MET A 1 2.64 18.94 10.20
C MET A 1 4.00 18.76 10.81
N ASN A 2 4.07 18.43 12.10
CA ASN A 2 5.34 18.20 12.77
C ASN A 2 5.99 16.92 12.17
N PRO A 3 7.28 16.94 11.78
CA PRO A 3 7.97 15.75 11.25
C PRO A 3 7.75 14.50 12.10
N ASP A 4 7.78 14.63 13.43
CA ASP A 4 7.61 13.52 14.38
C ASP A 4 6.24 12.83 14.25
N GLN A 5 5.18 13.59 13.96
CA GLN A 5 3.83 13.06 13.74
C GLN A 5 3.75 12.28 12.42
N GLY A 6 4.43 12.76 11.38
CA GLY A 6 4.52 12.04 10.10
C GLY A 6 5.19 10.69 10.25
N TYR A 7 6.29 10.63 11.00
CA TYR A 7 6.95 9.37 11.31
C TYR A 7 6.07 8.42 12.13
N ALA A 8 5.33 8.94 13.12
CA ALA A 8 4.41 8.13 13.92
C ALA A 8 3.26 7.52 13.10
N MET A 9 2.64 8.30 12.20
CA MET A 9 1.55 7.80 11.34
C MET A 9 2.04 6.76 10.34
N GLN A 10 3.22 6.97 9.76
CA GLN A 10 3.84 6.00 8.85
C GLN A 10 4.21 4.70 9.57
N ALA A 11 4.76 4.79 10.78
CA ALA A 11 5.07 3.64 11.62
C ALA A 11 3.81 2.85 12.01
N SER A 12 2.72 3.55 12.33
CA SER A 12 1.42 2.93 12.65
C SER A 12 0.86 2.16 11.45
N LEU A 13 0.87 2.77 10.26
CA LEU A 13 0.41 2.11 9.03
C LEU A 13 1.29 0.90 8.69
N LYS A 14 2.61 1.04 8.81
CA LYS A 14 3.56 -0.05 8.56
C LYS A 14 3.29 -1.22 9.51
N LYS A 15 3.16 -0.95 10.80
CA LYS A 15 2.88 -1.99 11.81
C LYS A 15 1.57 -2.71 11.53
N MET A 16 0.50 -1.97 11.22
CA MET A 16 -0.79 -2.58 10.87
C MET A 16 -0.66 -3.52 9.67
N LEU A 17 0.08 -3.11 8.63
CA LEU A 17 0.34 -3.97 7.49
C LEU A 17 1.18 -5.20 7.87
N GLU A 18 2.24 -5.04 8.65
CA GLU A 18 3.09 -6.16 9.10
C GLU A 18 2.29 -7.19 9.91
N ASP A 19 1.42 -6.72 10.82
CA ASP A 19 0.51 -7.56 11.59
C ASP A 19 -0.48 -8.31 10.66
N TYR A 20 -0.95 -7.65 9.60
CA TYR A 20 -1.82 -8.26 8.58
C TYR A 20 -1.10 -9.34 7.74
N LEU A 21 0.15 -9.12 7.37
CA LEU A 21 0.92 -10.05 6.53
C LEU A 21 1.27 -11.36 7.27
N ARG A 22 1.12 -11.42 8.61
CA ARG A 22 1.28 -12.61 9.47
C ARG A 22 2.55 -13.43 9.19
N GLY A 23 3.63 -12.77 8.77
CA GLY A 23 4.91 -13.42 8.49
C GLY A 23 5.01 -14.16 7.15
N HIS A 24 3.97 -14.13 6.30
CA HIS A 24 4.07 -14.66 4.93
C HIS A 24 4.89 -13.75 4.01
N TRP A 25 4.86 -12.45 4.28
CA TRP A 25 5.51 -11.43 3.47
C TRP A 25 6.28 -10.45 4.36
N LYS A 26 7.42 -9.97 3.87
CA LYS A 26 8.19 -8.86 4.45
C LYS A 26 8.12 -7.63 3.56
N ILE A 27 8.05 -6.46 4.17
CA ILE A 27 8.10 -5.17 3.47
C ILE A 27 9.54 -4.88 3.07
N LYS A 28 9.82 -4.85 1.76
CA LYS A 28 11.13 -4.47 1.19
C LYS A 28 11.28 -2.95 1.08
N THR A 29 10.26 -2.29 0.55
CA THR A 29 10.22 -0.83 0.41
C THR A 29 8.82 -0.33 0.72
N ALA A 30 8.72 0.90 1.21
CA ALA A 30 7.46 1.55 1.52
C ALA A 30 7.48 3.00 1.00
N ARG A 31 6.37 3.44 0.44
CA ARG A 31 6.12 4.82 0.06
C ARG A 31 4.80 5.25 0.66
N TYR A 32 4.83 6.35 1.42
CA TYR A 32 3.67 6.86 2.15
C TYR A 32 3.13 8.11 1.47
N PHE A 33 1.84 8.32 1.62
CA PHE A 33 1.10 9.44 1.07
C PHE A 33 0.09 9.92 2.11
N VAL A 34 -0.26 11.20 2.00
CA VAL A 34 -1.19 11.86 2.91
C VAL A 34 -2.22 12.62 2.09
N SER A 35 -3.49 12.52 2.48
CA SER A 35 -4.60 13.25 1.86
C SER A 35 -5.48 13.89 2.94
N GLU A 36 -5.97 15.10 2.69
CA GLU A 36 -6.97 15.76 3.55
C GLU A 36 -8.40 15.31 3.24
N LYS A 37 -8.58 14.57 2.13
CA LYS A 37 -9.84 13.96 1.74
C LYS A 37 -9.76 12.46 1.95
N GLU A 38 -10.90 11.87 2.30
CA GLU A 38 -11.06 10.42 2.25
C GLU A 38 -10.70 9.94 0.84
N VAL A 39 -9.83 8.93 0.77
CA VAL A 39 -9.32 8.42 -0.50
C VAL A 39 -10.05 7.14 -0.81
N GLU A 40 -10.92 7.19 -1.81
CA GLU A 40 -11.61 6.01 -2.32
C GLU A 40 -10.62 5.01 -2.93
N TRP A 41 -10.95 3.72 -2.82
CA TRP A 41 -10.09 2.63 -3.33
C TRP A 41 -9.77 2.76 -4.83
N ILE A 42 -10.72 3.29 -5.60
CA ILE A 42 -10.52 3.54 -7.04
C ILE A 42 -9.44 4.59 -7.30
N ALA A 43 -9.34 5.62 -6.45
CA ALA A 43 -8.31 6.64 -6.54
C ALA A 43 -6.95 6.08 -6.11
N LEU A 44 -6.90 5.23 -5.08
CA LEU A 44 -5.69 4.52 -4.66
C LEU A 44 -5.15 3.60 -5.76
N HIS A 45 -6.04 2.82 -6.37
CA HIS A 45 -5.67 1.94 -7.47
C HIS A 45 -5.13 2.73 -8.68
N LYS A 46 -5.76 3.87 -9.02
CA LYS A 46 -5.27 4.76 -10.09
C LYS A 46 -3.91 5.38 -9.77
N LEU A 47 -3.71 5.84 -8.53
CA LEU A 47 -2.43 6.41 -8.08
C LEU A 47 -1.30 5.40 -8.21
N ILE A 48 -1.55 4.15 -7.85
CA ILE A 48 -0.52 3.11 -7.89
C ILE A 48 -0.28 2.61 -9.31
N ARG A 49 -1.33 2.47 -10.12
CA ARG A 49 -1.16 2.23 -11.56
C ARG A 49 -0.27 3.30 -12.20
N ASN A 50 -0.47 4.57 -11.85
CA ASN A 50 0.38 5.65 -12.33
C ASN A 50 1.82 5.53 -11.80
N SER A 51 2.00 5.30 -10.49
CA SER A 51 3.33 5.15 -9.88
C SER A 51 4.12 3.96 -10.44
N LEU A 52 3.46 2.86 -10.77
CA LEU A 52 4.09 1.70 -11.41
C LEU A 52 4.43 1.98 -12.86
N ARG A 53 3.53 2.64 -13.60
CA ARG A 53 3.79 3.08 -14.98
C ARG A 53 5.02 3.98 -15.07
N ASP A 54 5.16 4.92 -14.13
CA ASP A 54 6.31 5.83 -14.06
C ASP A 54 7.64 5.10 -13.78
N GLN A 55 7.58 3.89 -13.20
CA GLN A 55 8.73 2.99 -13.00
C GLN A 55 9.00 2.09 -14.23
N GLY A 56 8.33 2.33 -15.35
CA GLY A 56 8.50 1.56 -16.59
C GLY A 56 7.66 0.29 -16.65
N HIS A 57 6.77 0.07 -15.68
CA HIS A 57 5.83 -1.06 -15.70
C HIS A 57 4.63 -0.72 -16.58
N THR A 58 4.70 -1.09 -17.86
CA THR A 58 3.69 -0.75 -18.89
C THR A 58 2.57 -1.78 -19.04
N LYS A 59 2.65 -2.92 -18.34
CA LYS A 59 1.67 -4.02 -18.49
C LYS A 59 0.51 -3.89 -17.50
N GLU A 60 -0.65 -4.36 -17.94
CA GLU A 60 -1.90 -4.38 -17.18
C GLU A 60 -1.68 -4.96 -15.79
N LEU A 61 -2.13 -4.22 -14.76
CA LEU A 61 -2.34 -4.76 -13.42
C LEU A 61 -3.44 -5.82 -13.54
N GLU A 62 -3.07 -7.08 -13.74
CA GLU A 62 -3.95 -8.22 -13.46
C GLU A 62 -4.09 -8.29 -11.92
N ILE A 63 -5.27 -7.89 -11.40
CA ILE A 63 -5.59 -8.02 -9.98
C ILE A 63 -5.81 -9.51 -9.71
N GLU A 64 -4.74 -10.24 -9.37
CA GLU A 64 -4.83 -11.69 -9.13
C GLU A 64 -5.38 -12.05 -7.74
N TRP A 65 -5.42 -11.12 -6.79
CA TRP A 65 -5.91 -11.42 -5.45
C TRP A 65 -6.56 -10.22 -4.76
N GLU A 66 -7.89 -10.18 -4.79
CA GLU A 66 -8.68 -9.31 -3.93
C GLU A 66 -9.21 -10.15 -2.77
N ARG A 67 -8.63 -10.02 -1.57
CA ARG A 67 -9.32 -10.48 -0.37
C ARG A 67 -10.27 -9.37 0.09
N ILE A 68 -11.47 -9.39 -0.50
CA ILE A 68 -12.59 -8.57 -0.04
C ILE A 68 -12.92 -9.02 1.38
N GLY A 69 -12.83 -8.09 2.33
CA GLY A 69 -13.13 -8.36 3.74
C GLY A 69 -12.47 -7.41 4.74
N LEU A 70 -11.48 -6.62 4.33
CA LEU A 70 -10.90 -5.54 5.15
C LEU A 70 -10.52 -4.38 4.22
N ASP A 71 -11.39 -3.39 4.08
CA ASP A 71 -11.35 -2.28 3.09
C ASP A 71 -10.10 -1.37 3.13
N LEU A 72 -9.07 -1.78 3.85
CA LEU A 72 -7.88 -0.99 4.19
C LEU A 72 -6.58 -1.60 3.66
N VAL A 73 -6.54 -2.86 3.21
CA VAL A 73 -5.34 -3.49 2.66
C VAL A 73 -5.64 -4.31 1.41
N ALA A 74 -4.86 -4.13 0.33
CA ALA A 74 -4.92 -4.98 -0.87
C ALA A 74 -3.52 -5.42 -1.29
N ILE A 75 -3.38 -6.67 -1.75
CA ILE A 75 -2.10 -7.25 -2.20
C ILE A 75 -2.21 -7.62 -3.68
N PHE A 76 -1.24 -7.22 -4.49
CA PHE A 76 -1.23 -7.44 -5.92
C PHE A 76 0.05 -8.19 -6.30
N LYS A 77 -0.05 -9.11 -7.26
CA LYS A 77 1.10 -9.63 -7.99
C LYS A 77 1.16 -8.92 -9.32
N HIS A 78 2.30 -8.32 -9.63
CA HIS A 78 2.53 -7.59 -10.86
C HIS A 78 3.57 -8.29 -11.72
N GLY A 79 3.22 -8.60 -12.98
CA GLY A 79 4.13 -9.13 -13.98
C GLY A 79 4.24 -10.66 -13.97
N ARG A 80 4.23 -11.27 -15.18
CA ARG A 80 4.33 -12.73 -15.36
C ARG A 80 5.76 -13.29 -15.34
N ILE A 81 6.75 -12.49 -15.76
CA ILE A 81 8.16 -12.94 -15.90
C ILE A 81 8.99 -12.54 -14.68
N PHE A 82 8.80 -11.31 -14.18
CA PHE A 82 9.35 -10.83 -12.91
C PHE A 82 8.18 -10.42 -12.03
N SER A 83 7.64 -11.38 -11.28
CA SER A 83 6.50 -11.10 -10.42
C SER A 83 6.96 -10.25 -9.22
N GLN A 84 6.37 -9.07 -9.07
CA GLN A 84 6.53 -8.24 -7.88
C GLN A 84 5.25 -8.32 -7.07
N THR A 85 5.36 -8.68 -5.80
CA THR A 85 4.22 -8.61 -4.88
C THR A 85 4.22 -7.23 -4.23
N ILE A 86 3.08 -6.56 -4.26
CA ILE A 86 2.91 -5.22 -3.69
C ILE A 86 1.69 -5.22 -2.76
N ALA A 87 1.73 -4.42 -1.70
CA ALA A 87 0.58 -4.13 -0.88
C ALA A 87 0.23 -2.64 -0.94
N ILE A 88 -1.06 -2.36 -0.82
CA ILE A 88 -1.63 -1.05 -0.59
C ILE A 88 -2.24 -1.11 0.78
N ALA A 89 -1.98 -0.14 1.63
CA ALA A 89 -2.64 -0.04 2.92
C ALA A 89 -3.07 1.41 3.21
N MET A 90 -4.16 1.58 3.95
CA MET A 90 -4.63 2.87 4.47
C MET A 90 -4.97 2.73 5.96
N LEU A 91 -4.75 3.78 6.75
CA LEU A 91 -5.22 3.80 8.14
C LEU A 91 -6.76 3.75 8.19
N PRO A 92 -7.35 3.08 9.19
CA PRO A 92 -8.81 2.95 9.33
C PRO A 92 -9.54 4.28 9.51
N GLN A 93 -8.82 5.32 9.93
CA GLN A 93 -9.37 6.64 10.21
C GLN A 93 -8.36 7.72 9.91
N ALA A 94 -8.87 8.90 9.55
CA ALA A 94 -8.06 10.10 9.49
C ALA A 94 -7.53 10.47 10.88
N ILE A 95 -6.28 10.93 10.94
CA ILE A 95 -5.68 11.50 12.13
C ILE A 95 -5.50 12.98 11.86
N GLU A 96 -6.07 13.84 12.72
CA GLU A 96 -6.09 15.30 12.52
C GLU A 96 -6.64 15.72 11.14
N GLY A 97 -7.68 15.02 10.66
CA GLY A 97 -8.28 15.26 9.35
C GLY A 97 -7.46 14.77 8.15
N LYS A 98 -6.36 14.04 8.39
CA LYS A 98 -5.48 13.51 7.35
C LYS A 98 -5.52 12.00 7.27
N TRP A 99 -5.85 11.50 6.08
CA TRP A 99 -5.77 10.10 5.70
C TRP A 99 -4.35 9.76 5.30
N VAL A 100 -3.84 8.65 5.83
CA VAL A 100 -2.51 8.13 5.50
C VAL A 100 -2.67 6.79 4.84
N PHE A 101 -2.02 6.67 3.69
CA PHE A 101 -1.98 5.45 2.92
C PHE A 101 -0.58 5.22 2.37
N GLY A 102 -0.32 4.00 1.93
CA GLY A 102 1.00 3.61 1.48
C GLY A 102 0.96 2.52 0.43
N TYR A 103 2.04 2.51 -0.34
CA TYR A 103 2.41 1.47 -1.29
C TYR A 103 3.64 0.75 -0.75
N PHE A 104 3.62 -0.58 -0.74
CA PHE A 104 4.64 -1.41 -0.10
C PHE A 104 5.08 -2.52 -1.06
N SER A 105 6.36 -2.59 -1.41
CA SER A 105 6.89 -3.77 -2.09
C SER A 105 7.08 -4.89 -1.09
N LEU A 106 6.58 -6.07 -1.41
CA LEU A 106 6.67 -7.26 -0.59
C LEU A 106 7.67 -8.27 -1.16
N VAL A 107 8.27 -9.05 -0.27
CA VAL A 107 9.04 -10.26 -0.59
C VAL A 107 8.54 -11.40 0.29
N GLU A 108 8.52 -12.62 -0.26
CA GLU A 108 8.10 -13.81 0.47
C GLU A 108 9.10 -14.13 1.59
N VAL A 109 8.60 -14.65 2.70
CA VAL A 109 9.44 -15.12 3.80
C VAL A 109 9.71 -16.60 3.60
N GLU A 110 10.99 -16.96 3.45
CA GLU A 110 11.48 -18.35 3.46
C GLU A 110 11.32 -19.01 4.84
#